data_AF-A0A090YSQ2-F1
#
_entry.id   AF-A0A090YSQ2-F1
#
_cell.length_a   1.000
_cell.length_b   1.000
_cell.length_c   1.000
_cell.angle_alpha   90.00
_cell.angle_beta   90.00
_cell.angle_gamma   90.00
#
_symmetry.space_group_name_H-M   'P 1'
#
loop_
_entity.id
_entity.type
_entity.pdbx_description
1 polymer ?
#
loop_
_entity_poly.entity_id
_entity_poly.type
_entity_poly.pdbx_seq_one_letter_code
_entity_poly.pdbx_strand_id
1 'polypeptide(L)'
;MDVAGLTPFGKLAKVGKGVKNAEKVAEAKNIPGRGYHKEVYANKPVKVKDAVIKWDEFLGPGEHTNIHPRTELEDSDRIFSVNGTRSIRFGSHEMNSKSSKFHYHEEIWTYDPINNVMNVDNTLVRVPYK
;
A
#
# COMPACT_ATOMS: atom_id res chain seq x y z
N MET A 1 23.21 -21.30 -54.07
CA MET A 1 23.22 -22.77 -54.29
C MET A 1 23.47 -23.42 -52.94
N ASP A 2 22.63 -23.17 -51.93
CA ASP A 2 21.23 -23.60 -51.79
C ASP A 2 21.06 -25.08 -52.10
N VAL A 3 20.80 -25.88 -51.07
CA VAL A 3 19.52 -26.59 -50.94
C VAL A 3 19.17 -26.73 -49.46
N ALA A 4 18.26 -25.87 -48.99
CA ALA A 4 17.36 -26.20 -47.89
C ALA A 4 16.17 -26.98 -48.47
N GLY A 5 15.74 -28.05 -47.78
CA GLY A 5 14.59 -28.86 -48.18
C GLY A 5 13.89 -29.48 -46.97
N LEU A 6 12.72 -28.93 -46.64
CA LEU A 6 11.76 -29.33 -45.58
C LEU A 6 11.28 -30.80 -45.72
N THR A 7 10.78 -31.45 -44.65
CA THR A 7 9.36 -31.42 -44.18
C THR A 7 9.17 -32.41 -43.00
N PRO A 8 7.99 -32.57 -42.34
CA PRO A 8 6.94 -31.62 -41.96
C PRO A 8 6.48 -31.72 -40.46
N PHE A 9 5.97 -30.60 -39.95
CA PHE A 9 4.92 -30.43 -38.91
C PHE A 9 4.80 -31.43 -37.73
N GLY A 10 5.42 -31.07 -36.60
CA GLY A 10 5.06 -31.55 -35.26
C GLY A 10 4.62 -30.41 -34.34
N LYS A 11 3.29 -30.25 -34.20
CA LYS A 11 2.53 -29.71 -33.05
C LYS A 11 3.04 -28.42 -32.35
N LEU A 12 2.25 -27.35 -32.46
CA LEU A 12 2.24 -26.27 -31.47
C LEU A 12 1.99 -26.85 -30.06
N ALA A 13 2.88 -26.58 -29.11
CA ALA A 13 2.57 -26.61 -27.69
C ALA A 13 2.87 -25.22 -27.10
N LYS A 14 1.81 -24.50 -26.75
CA LYS A 14 1.86 -23.29 -25.92
C LYS A 14 2.65 -23.61 -24.65
N VAL A 15 3.84 -23.04 -24.48
CA VAL A 15 4.47 -22.97 -23.15
C VAL A 15 3.61 -22.03 -22.31
N GLY A 16 2.98 -22.64 -21.31
CA GLY A 16 1.92 -22.08 -20.51
C GLY A 16 2.35 -20.85 -19.73
N LYS A 17 1.49 -19.84 -19.83
CA LYS A 17 1.34 -18.66 -18.96
C LYS A 17 0.92 -19.06 -17.53
N GLY A 18 1.43 -20.17 -17.01
CA GLY A 18 0.97 -20.85 -15.79
C GLY A 18 1.93 -20.77 -14.60
N VAL A 19 3.23 -20.57 -14.84
CA VAL A 19 4.23 -20.56 -13.76
C VAL A 19 4.12 -19.28 -12.91
N LYS A 20 3.94 -18.12 -13.54
CA LYS A 20 3.78 -16.83 -12.83
C LYS A 20 2.50 -16.74 -12.00
N ASN A 21 1.48 -17.54 -12.33
CA ASN A 21 0.22 -17.54 -11.60
C ASN A 21 0.26 -18.48 -10.39
N ALA A 22 1.01 -19.59 -10.45
CA ALA A 22 1.13 -20.49 -9.31
C ALA A 22 1.92 -19.89 -8.13
N GLU A 23 2.97 -19.11 -8.43
CA GLU A 23 3.75 -18.38 -7.41
C GLU A 23 2.91 -17.30 -6.72
N LYS A 24 2.20 -16.47 -7.50
CA LYS A 24 1.24 -15.48 -6.97
C LYS A 24 0.08 -16.10 -6.17
N VAL A 25 -0.37 -17.30 -6.54
CA VAL A 25 -1.46 -17.99 -5.83
C VAL A 25 -0.97 -18.71 -4.57
N ALA A 26 0.30 -19.11 -4.51
CA ALA A 26 0.92 -19.62 -3.29
C ALA A 26 1.23 -18.49 -2.30
N GLU A 27 1.66 -17.33 -2.78
CA GLU A 27 1.87 -16.09 -2.01
C GLU A 27 0.55 -15.58 -1.38
N ALA A 28 -0.57 -15.68 -2.11
CA ALA A 28 -1.90 -15.35 -1.59
C ALA A 28 -2.35 -16.19 -0.38
N LYS A 29 -1.72 -17.35 -0.10
CA LYS A 29 -2.03 -18.16 1.09
C LYS A 29 -1.39 -17.64 2.38
N ASN A 30 -0.45 -16.69 2.29
CA ASN A 30 0.26 -16.16 3.46
C ASN A 30 0.13 -14.64 3.63
N ILE A 31 -0.61 -13.96 2.74
CA ILE A 31 -0.95 -12.54 2.91
C ILE A 31 -1.93 -12.41 4.08
N PRO A 32 -1.61 -11.61 5.12
CA PRO A 32 -2.55 -11.39 6.20
C PRO A 32 -3.88 -10.84 5.69
N GLY A 33 -4.97 -11.34 6.27
CA GLY A 33 -6.30 -10.80 6.07
C GLY A 33 -6.40 -9.34 6.52
N ARG A 34 -7.49 -8.68 6.14
CA ARG A 34 -7.82 -7.37 6.68
C ARG A 34 -8.47 -7.57 8.05
N GLY A 35 -7.82 -7.05 9.09
CA GLY A 35 -8.36 -7.02 10.44
C GLY A 35 -9.34 -5.86 10.62
N TYR A 36 -9.43 -5.34 11.84
CA TYR A 36 -10.22 -4.13 12.07
C TYR A 36 -9.59 -2.91 11.40
N HIS A 37 -10.42 -1.94 11.06
CA HIS A 37 -10.01 -0.60 10.63
C HIS A 37 -10.80 0.43 11.43
N LYS A 38 -10.17 0.98 12.46
CA LYS A 38 -10.82 1.88 13.41
C LYS A 38 -10.42 3.31 13.12
N GLU A 39 -11.38 4.13 12.71
CA GLU A 39 -11.15 5.56 12.48
C GLU A 39 -11.51 6.40 13.71
N VAL A 40 -10.63 7.33 14.06
CA VAL A 40 -10.85 8.37 15.08
C VAL A 40 -10.40 9.73 14.56
N TYR A 41 -10.86 10.80 15.20
CA TYR A 41 -10.42 12.16 14.87
C TYR A 41 -9.28 12.59 15.80
N ALA A 42 -8.26 13.23 15.22
CA ALA A 42 -7.24 13.91 16.00
C ALA A 42 -7.88 15.02 16.85
N ASN A 43 -7.39 15.17 18.08
CA ASN A 43 -7.91 16.17 19.02
C ASN A 43 -7.76 17.61 18.52
N LYS A 44 -6.74 17.89 17.70
CA LYS A 44 -6.46 19.22 17.16
C LYS A 44 -6.09 19.14 15.69
N PRO A 45 -6.53 20.13 14.88
CA PRO A 45 -6.05 20.27 13.51
C PRO A 45 -4.57 20.66 13.48
N VAL A 46 -3.92 20.38 12.35
CA VAL A 46 -2.55 20.79 12.04
C VAL A 46 -2.59 21.94 11.03
N LYS A 47 -1.66 22.90 11.13
CA LYS A 47 -1.54 23.98 10.14
C LYS A 47 -0.89 23.42 8.87
N VAL A 48 -1.27 23.92 7.69
CA VAL A 48 -0.71 23.46 6.41
C VAL A 48 0.82 23.46 6.40
N LYS A 49 1.45 24.55 6.88
CA LYS A 49 2.92 24.66 6.92
C LYS A 49 3.61 23.65 7.83
N ASP A 50 2.88 23.10 8.80
CA ASP A 50 3.41 22.16 9.80
C ASP A 50 3.02 20.71 9.45
N ALA A 51 2.23 20.48 8.39
CA ALA A 51 1.71 19.15 8.06
C ALA A 51 2.83 18.15 7.69
N VAL A 52 3.75 18.55 6.81
CA VAL A 52 4.87 17.69 6.40
C VAL A 52 5.79 17.40 7.59
N ILE A 53 6.05 18.39 8.45
CA ILE A 53 6.84 18.18 9.69
C ILE A 53 6.16 17.15 10.59
N LYS A 54 4.82 17.23 10.74
CA LYS A 54 4.05 16.26 11.52
C LYS A 54 4.15 14.85 10.92
N TRP A 55 4.16 14.74 9.59
CA TRP A 55 4.33 13.46 8.88
C TRP A 55 5.69 12.85 9.19
N ASP A 56 6.77 13.63 9.08
CA ASP A 56 8.13 13.18 9.40
C ASP A 56 8.26 12.71 10.85
N GLU A 57 7.70 13.48 11.80
CA GLU A 57 7.65 13.10 13.22
C GLU A 57 6.87 11.79 13.44
N PHE A 58 5.75 11.60 12.74
CA PHE A 58 4.90 10.43 12.90
C PHE A 58 5.52 9.18 12.29
N LEU A 59 6.06 9.28 11.07
CA LEU A 59 6.70 8.17 10.35
C LEU A 59 8.04 7.79 10.98
N GLY A 60 8.72 8.75 11.61
CA GLY A 60 10.03 8.56 12.21
C GLY A 60 11.17 8.62 11.18
N PRO A 61 12.42 8.46 11.63
CA PRO A 61 13.60 8.60 10.79
C PRO A 61 13.77 7.44 9.79
N GLY A 62 14.56 7.70 8.75
CA GLY A 62 14.95 6.72 7.74
C GLY A 62 14.17 6.86 6.43
N GLU A 63 14.51 6.02 5.45
CA GLU A 63 13.87 6.08 4.13
C GLU A 63 12.45 5.51 4.19
N HIS A 64 11.48 6.34 3.84
CA HIS A 64 10.09 5.94 3.73
C HIS A 64 9.83 5.27 2.38
N THR A 65 8.77 4.48 2.30
CA THR A 65 8.41 3.72 1.10
C THR A 65 6.91 3.75 0.84
N ASN A 66 6.47 3.48 -0.38
CA ASN A 66 5.06 3.27 -0.71
C ASN A 66 4.69 1.77 -0.78
N ILE A 67 5.58 0.87 -0.37
CA ILE A 67 5.31 -0.57 -0.36
C ILE A 67 4.42 -0.93 0.84
N HIS A 68 3.24 -1.48 0.56
CA HIS A 68 2.23 -1.82 1.57
C HIS A 68 2.65 -3.05 2.40
N PRO A 69 2.75 -2.95 3.75
CA PRO A 69 3.36 -3.98 4.60
C PRO A 69 2.58 -5.31 4.64
N ARG A 70 1.26 -5.26 4.40
CA ARG A 70 0.42 -6.46 4.29
C ARG A 70 0.54 -7.20 2.96
N THR A 71 0.72 -6.50 1.84
CA THR A 71 0.60 -7.08 0.49
C THR A 71 1.89 -7.06 -0.31
N GLU A 72 2.91 -6.33 0.15
CA GLU A 72 4.20 -6.14 -0.53
C GLU A 72 4.07 -5.51 -1.93
N LEU A 73 2.97 -4.79 -2.16
CA LEU A 73 2.69 -4.07 -3.41
C LEU A 73 2.75 -2.57 -3.17
N GLU A 74 3.09 -1.82 -4.20
CA GLU A 74 3.01 -0.36 -4.19
C GLU A 74 1.58 0.13 -3.89
N ASP A 75 1.48 1.12 -3.00
CA ASP A 75 0.26 1.84 -2.67
C ASP A 75 0.52 3.33 -2.85
N SER A 76 0.03 3.89 -3.96
CA SER A 76 0.26 5.29 -4.33
C SER A 76 -0.39 6.30 -3.38
N ASP A 77 -1.34 5.88 -2.57
CA ASP A 77 -2.05 6.75 -1.63
C ASP A 77 -1.39 6.75 -0.24
N ARG A 78 -0.27 6.04 -0.06
CA ARG A 78 0.39 5.86 1.24
C ARG A 78 1.90 6.04 1.21
N ILE A 79 2.40 6.58 2.32
CA ILE A 79 3.82 6.62 2.67
C ILE A 79 3.98 5.85 3.98
N PHE A 80 4.81 4.81 3.99
CA PHE A 80 5.08 3.94 5.13
C PHE A 80 6.43 4.26 5.78
N SER A 81 6.45 4.18 7.11
CA SER A 81 7.67 4.17 7.91
C SER A 81 8.56 2.97 7.56
N VAL A 82 9.86 3.05 7.84
CA VAL A 82 10.86 2.00 7.57
C VAL A 82 10.41 0.60 8.01
N ASN A 83 9.80 0.48 9.19
CA ASN A 83 9.39 -0.80 9.76
C ASN A 83 7.97 -1.24 9.35
N GLY A 84 7.29 -0.49 8.47
CA GLY A 84 5.94 -0.79 8.00
C GLY A 84 4.82 -0.67 9.06
N THR A 85 5.11 -0.17 10.26
CA THR A 85 4.11 -0.09 11.35
C THR A 85 3.30 1.20 11.33
N ARG A 86 3.72 2.21 10.57
CA ARG A 86 3.05 3.51 10.45
C ARG A 86 2.93 3.93 9.00
N SER A 87 1.84 4.61 8.67
CA SER A 87 1.73 5.30 7.39
C SER A 87 0.98 6.61 7.47
N ILE A 88 1.33 7.50 6.54
CA ILE A 88 0.45 8.59 6.15
C ILE A 88 -0.36 8.11 4.96
N ARG A 89 -1.70 8.13 5.07
CA ARG A 89 -2.58 7.98 3.91
C ARG A 89 -3.08 9.34 3.46
N PHE A 90 -2.82 9.64 2.19
CA PHE A 90 -3.20 10.86 1.54
C PHE A 90 -3.33 10.62 0.03
N GLY A 91 -4.54 10.28 -0.42
CA GLY A 91 -4.81 9.89 -1.80
C GLY A 91 -5.75 10.84 -2.53
N SER A 92 -6.32 10.34 -3.62
CA SER A 92 -7.21 11.11 -4.50
C SER A 92 -8.47 11.65 -3.80
N HIS A 93 -8.97 10.96 -2.77
CA HIS A 93 -10.15 11.39 -2.01
C HIS A 93 -9.84 12.61 -1.13
N GLU A 94 -8.63 12.63 -0.57
CA GLU A 94 -8.13 13.66 0.34
C GLU A 94 -7.67 14.91 -0.45
N MET A 95 -6.97 14.72 -1.56
CA MET A 95 -6.49 15.79 -2.45
C MET A 95 -7.63 16.60 -3.10
N ASN A 96 -8.73 15.95 -3.46
CA ASN A 96 -9.87 16.61 -4.12
C ASN A 96 -10.96 17.08 -3.14
N SER A 97 -10.68 17.01 -1.83
CA SER A 97 -11.63 17.46 -0.81
C SER A 97 -11.73 18.99 -0.79
N LYS A 98 -12.91 19.50 -0.39
CA LYS A 98 -13.09 20.95 -0.17
C LYS A 98 -12.04 21.45 0.83
N SER A 99 -11.55 22.67 0.68
CA SER A 99 -10.55 23.26 1.59
C SER A 99 -10.94 23.21 3.08
N SER A 100 -12.25 23.31 3.38
CA SER A 100 -12.80 23.17 4.73
C SER A 100 -12.81 21.74 5.28
N LYS A 101 -12.59 20.74 4.42
CA LYS A 101 -12.57 19.31 4.73
C LYS A 101 -11.20 18.69 4.49
N PHE A 102 -10.18 19.46 4.16
CA PHE A 102 -8.84 18.93 3.88
C PHE A 102 -8.28 18.20 5.11
N HIS A 103 -7.80 16.98 4.88
CA HIS A 103 -7.28 16.08 5.92
C HIS A 103 -6.33 15.04 5.33
N TYR A 104 -5.52 14.45 6.20
CA TYR A 104 -4.79 13.21 5.93
C TYR A 104 -5.07 12.22 7.07
N HIS A 105 -4.58 11.00 6.92
CA HIS A 105 -4.71 9.95 7.92
C HIS A 105 -3.35 9.51 8.43
N GLU A 106 -3.20 9.45 9.75
CA GLU A 106 -2.09 8.76 10.43
C GLU A 106 -2.57 7.35 10.79
N GLU A 107 -1.99 6.33 10.17
CA GLU A 107 -2.38 4.94 10.34
C GLU A 107 -1.28 4.17 11.10
N ILE A 108 -1.67 3.42 12.13
CA ILE A 108 -0.81 2.47 12.85
C ILE A 108 -1.27 1.06 12.49
N TRP A 109 -0.32 0.24 12.05
CA TRP A 109 -0.54 -1.11 11.55
C TRP A 109 -0.05 -2.14 12.57
N THR A 110 -0.93 -3.03 12.99
CA THR A 110 -0.61 -4.09 13.95
C THR A 110 -0.92 -5.46 13.36
N TYR A 111 0.10 -6.28 13.16
CA TYR A 111 -0.06 -7.65 12.71
C TYR A 111 -0.45 -8.56 13.88
N ASP A 112 -1.57 -9.25 13.74
CA ASP A 112 -2.01 -10.32 14.64
C ASP A 112 -1.68 -11.68 14.00
N PRO A 113 -0.63 -12.38 14.47
CA PRO A 113 -0.21 -13.65 13.89
C PRO A 113 -1.14 -14.82 14.25
N ILE A 114 -1.95 -14.70 15.31
CA ILE A 114 -2.86 -15.77 15.74
C ILE A 114 -4.02 -15.87 14.75
N ASN A 115 -4.58 -14.72 14.38
CA ASN A 115 -5.68 -14.64 13.43
C ASN A 115 -5.22 -14.41 11.98
N ASN A 116 -3.91 -14.22 11.77
CA ASN A 116 -3.29 -13.85 10.50
C ASN A 116 -3.99 -12.65 9.84
N VAL A 117 -4.16 -11.57 10.60
CA VAL A 117 -4.78 -10.33 10.12
C VAL A 117 -3.92 -9.12 10.43
N MET A 118 -4.00 -8.11 9.57
CA MET A 118 -3.40 -6.81 9.82
C MET A 118 -4.48 -5.82 10.23
N ASN A 119 -4.38 -5.30 11.45
CA ASN A 119 -5.28 -4.30 12.00
C ASN A 119 -4.76 -2.88 11.76
N VAL A 120 -5.67 -1.91 11.66
CA VAL A 120 -5.35 -0.50 11.41
C VAL A 120 -6.08 0.40 12.39
N ASP A 121 -5.31 1.11 13.21
CA ASP A 121 -5.77 2.27 13.97
C ASP A 121 -5.50 3.53 13.14
N ASN A 122 -6.57 4.19 12.71
CA ASN A 122 -6.54 5.28 11.75
C ASN A 122 -6.98 6.58 12.41
N THR A 123 -6.08 7.56 12.50
CA THR A 123 -6.38 8.89 13.02
C THR A 123 -6.50 9.88 11.87
N LEU A 124 -7.69 10.43 11.67
CA LEU A 124 -7.93 11.53 10.73
C LEU A 124 -7.42 12.84 11.31
N VAL A 125 -6.48 13.48 10.62
CA VAL A 125 -5.91 14.78 11.00
C VAL A 125 -6.41 15.86 10.04
N ARG A 126 -7.18 16.82 10.56
CA ARG A 126 -7.66 17.98 9.78
C ARG A 126 -6.51 18.93 9.52
N VAL A 127 -6.45 19.46 8.30
CA VAL A 127 -5.49 20.50 7.91
C VAL A 127 -6.24 21.66 7.25
N PRO A 128 -6.89 22.54 8.03
CA PRO A 128 -7.65 23.64 7.46
C PRO A 128 -6.75 24.56 6.64
N TYR A 129 -7.08 24.73 5.36
CA TYR A 129 -6.51 25.77 4.52
C TYR A 129 -7.62 26.81 4.26
N LYS A 130 -7.54 27.93 4.95
CA LYS A 130 -8.36 29.12 4.74
C LYS A 130 -7.43 30.29 4.48
#